data_AF-A0A524DL89-F1
#
_entry.id   AF-A0A524DL89-F1
#
_cell.length_a   1.000
_cell.length_b   1.000
_cell.length_c   1.000
_cell.angle_alpha   90.00
_cell.angle_beta   90.00
_cell.angle_gamma   90.00
#
_symmetry.space_group_name_H-M   'P 1'
#
loop_
_entity.id
_entity.type
_entity.pdbx_description
1 polymer ?
#
loop_
_entity_poly.entity_id
_entity_poly.type
_entity_poly.pdbx_seq_one_letter_code
_entity_poly.pdbx_strand_id
1 'polypeptide(L)'
;MKLFNNNNIKRDIFILTTSEITLSKELENGKEFSCKVCGACCRGLLEGEVYLYRDDIVRLAKHLKFKGELGLREFARKYVNIVGQTFYWKEPGAKRGRNYKFKTLAFKFTGDDEHCYFLDDNNLCTVHKARPFQCRCFPWWRMMVNSSSGWKNLIDYSKKCPGLRDSLSNKGTFYSRDQILKWAKREYKIEKTYFLEMKKNNFNIYSVYEFLPKNEEKS
;
A
#
# COMPACT_ATOMS: atom_id res chain seq x y z
N MET A 1 -4.49 2.16 22.99
CA MET A 1 -5.52 3.19 22.75
C MET A 1 -4.87 4.57 22.58
N LYS A 2 -4.57 4.97 21.35
CA LYS A 2 -4.42 6.38 20.95
C LYS A 2 -5.24 6.53 19.68
N LEU A 3 -6.44 7.06 19.86
CA LEU A 3 -7.35 7.41 18.79
C LEU A 3 -6.65 8.38 17.85
N PHE A 4 -6.60 8.05 16.57
CA PHE A 4 -6.23 8.98 15.51
C PHE A 4 -7.12 10.21 15.67
N ASN A 5 -6.51 11.34 16.00
CA ASN A 5 -7.21 12.59 16.24
C ASN A 5 -7.97 12.97 14.95
N ASN A 6 -9.30 13.07 15.04
CA ASN A 6 -10.24 13.12 13.91
C ASN A 6 -10.06 14.35 13.00
N ASN A 7 -9.32 15.37 13.45
CA ASN A 7 -9.02 16.58 12.69
C ASN A 7 -7.82 16.46 11.74
N ASN A 8 -6.89 15.53 11.99
CA ASN A 8 -5.74 15.31 11.09
C ASN A 8 -6.10 14.44 9.87
N ILE A 9 -7.06 13.54 10.03
CA ILE A 9 -7.52 12.62 8.98
C ILE A 9 -8.00 13.38 7.73
N LYS A 10 -8.75 14.47 7.90
CA LYS A 10 -9.23 15.28 6.75
C LYS A 10 -8.09 15.98 6.00
N ARG A 11 -7.06 16.46 6.72
CA ARG A 11 -5.88 17.10 6.11
C ARG A 11 -5.01 16.07 5.40
N ASP A 12 -4.75 14.93 6.04
CA ASP A 12 -3.93 13.87 5.46
C ASP A 12 -4.62 13.27 4.20
N ILE A 13 -5.95 13.08 4.20
CA ILE A 13 -6.69 12.63 3.00
C ILE A 13 -6.60 13.65 1.85
N PHE A 14 -6.68 14.95 2.13
CA PHE A 14 -6.55 15.98 1.08
C PHE A 14 -5.15 15.99 0.46
N ILE A 15 -4.10 15.87 1.28
CA ILE A 15 -2.72 15.81 0.80
C ILE A 15 -2.37 14.43 0.23
N LEU A 16 -3.26 13.43 0.25
CA LEU A 16 -3.10 12.15 -0.43
C LEU A 16 -3.60 12.15 -1.88
N THR A 17 -4.06 13.30 -2.42
CA THR A 17 -4.74 13.32 -3.74
C THR A 17 -4.37 14.43 -4.72
N THR A 18 -3.52 15.38 -4.33
CA THR A 18 -2.83 16.30 -5.27
C THR A 18 -1.74 15.56 -6.06
N SER A 19 -1.44 15.94 -7.30
CA SER A 19 -0.24 15.43 -7.98
C SER A 19 1.05 16.01 -7.39
N GLU A 20 0.93 17.17 -6.76
CA GLU A 20 2.01 17.83 -6.04
C GLU A 20 2.21 17.16 -4.68
N ILE A 21 3.43 16.68 -4.46
CA ILE A 21 3.85 16.08 -3.20
C ILE A 21 4.94 16.98 -2.65
N THR A 22 4.68 17.59 -1.50
CA THR A 22 5.68 18.37 -0.77
C THR A 22 6.34 17.45 0.24
N LEU A 23 7.66 17.29 0.16
CA LEU A 23 8.38 16.44 1.10
C LEU A 23 8.48 17.09 2.48
N SER A 24 8.60 16.29 3.52
CA SER A 24 9.03 16.79 4.84
C SER A 24 10.46 17.32 4.76
N LYS A 25 10.78 18.30 5.60
CA LYS A 25 12.07 18.99 5.62
C LYS A 25 13.26 18.01 5.70
N GLU A 26 13.08 16.94 6.45
CA GLU A 26 14.09 15.91 6.69
C GLU A 26 14.37 15.01 5.48
N LEU A 27 13.47 15.01 4.48
CA LEU A 27 13.62 14.24 3.23
C LEU A 27 14.01 15.14 2.05
N GLU A 28 14.07 16.46 2.23
CA GLU A 28 14.41 17.42 1.17
C GLU A 28 15.80 17.14 0.57
N ASN A 29 16.75 16.71 1.40
CA ASN A 29 18.13 16.38 1.00
C ASN A 29 18.34 14.90 0.64
N GLY A 30 17.25 14.13 0.52
CA GLY A 30 17.33 12.67 0.39
C GLY A 30 17.46 11.97 1.74
N LYS A 31 17.41 10.63 1.71
CA LYS A 31 17.47 9.79 2.91
C LYS A 31 17.94 8.37 2.62
N GLU A 32 18.70 7.78 3.53
CA GLU A 32 19.16 6.40 3.45
C GLU A 32 18.06 5.43 3.87
N PHE A 33 17.94 4.29 3.18
CA PHE A 33 17.12 3.18 3.65
C PHE A 33 17.57 1.86 3.02
N SER A 34 17.53 0.78 3.78
CA SER A 34 17.64 -0.57 3.25
C SER A 34 16.70 -1.51 3.99
N CYS A 35 15.82 -2.20 3.27
CA CYS A 35 14.99 -3.27 3.83
C CYS A 35 15.90 -4.38 4.37
N LYS A 36 15.73 -4.76 5.63
CA LYS A 36 16.48 -5.83 6.29
C LYS A 36 15.81 -7.21 6.19
N VAL A 37 14.69 -7.29 5.47
CA VAL A 37 13.86 -8.51 5.34
C VAL A 37 13.52 -9.10 6.72
N CYS A 38 13.27 -8.23 7.70
CA CYS A 38 13.12 -8.61 9.11
C CYS A 38 11.73 -9.15 9.50
N GLY A 39 10.78 -9.23 8.56
CA GLY A 39 9.41 -9.67 8.83
C GLY A 39 8.53 -8.70 9.64
N ALA A 40 9.07 -7.63 10.22
CA ALA A 40 8.32 -6.72 11.09
C ALA A 40 7.06 -6.10 10.42
N CYS A 41 7.14 -5.72 9.14
CA CYS A 41 6.00 -5.17 8.40
C CYS A 41 5.02 -6.23 7.87
N CYS A 42 5.30 -7.51 8.10
CA CYS A 42 4.45 -8.63 7.68
C CYS A 42 3.51 -9.10 8.80
N ARG A 43 3.49 -8.44 9.97
CA ARG A 43 2.68 -8.81 11.12
C ARG A 43 1.72 -7.67 11.52
N GLY A 44 0.48 -8.02 11.86
CA GLY A 44 -0.53 -7.14 12.44
C GLY A 44 -1.39 -6.38 11.42
N LEU A 45 -2.67 -6.74 11.29
CA LEU A 45 -3.67 -6.00 10.51
C LEU A 45 -3.94 -4.61 11.10
N LEU A 46 -3.76 -4.45 12.42
CA LEU A 46 -3.98 -3.20 13.15
C LEU A 46 -3.05 -2.05 12.71
N GLU A 47 -2.04 -2.33 11.88
CA GLU A 47 -1.13 -1.33 11.31
C GLU A 47 -1.51 -0.86 9.90
N GLY A 48 -2.50 -1.52 9.27
CA GLY A 48 -3.06 -1.13 7.99
C GLY A 48 -3.08 -2.25 6.95
N GLU A 49 -3.83 -1.99 5.87
CA GLU A 49 -3.98 -2.92 4.75
C GLU A 49 -2.78 -2.86 3.79
N VAL A 50 -2.43 -3.99 3.18
CA VAL A 50 -1.53 -4.03 2.02
C VAL A 50 -2.37 -4.16 0.76
N TYR A 51 -2.65 -3.03 0.11
CA TYR A 51 -3.44 -2.97 -1.10
C TYR A 51 -2.76 -3.68 -2.27
N LEU A 52 -3.59 -4.34 -3.08
CA LEU A 52 -3.17 -5.08 -4.25
C LEU A 52 -3.88 -4.53 -5.48
N TYR A 53 -3.10 -4.24 -6.51
CA TYR A 53 -3.61 -3.91 -7.84
C TYR A 53 -3.39 -5.07 -8.80
N ARG A 54 -4.02 -5.04 -9.98
CA ARG A 54 -3.90 -6.09 -11.01
C ARG A 54 -2.46 -6.55 -11.24
N ASP A 55 -1.53 -5.61 -11.42
CA ASP A 55 -0.11 -5.92 -11.67
C ASP A 55 0.58 -6.59 -10.48
N ASP A 56 0.14 -6.33 -9.26
CA ASP A 56 0.63 -7.01 -8.07
C ASP A 56 0.15 -8.46 -8.05
N ILE A 57 -1.15 -8.66 -8.28
CA ILE A 57 -1.79 -9.98 -8.30
C ILE A 57 -1.18 -10.86 -9.40
N VAL A 58 -1.09 -10.36 -10.63
CA VAL A 58 -0.51 -11.12 -11.76
C VAL A 58 0.95 -11.48 -11.48
N ARG A 59 1.74 -10.56 -10.92
CA ARG A 59 3.14 -10.81 -10.61
C ARG A 59 3.32 -11.84 -9.50
N LEU A 60 2.51 -11.75 -8.43
CA LEU A 60 2.55 -12.68 -7.32
C LEU A 60 2.07 -14.07 -7.74
N ALA A 61 0.94 -14.16 -8.46
CA ALA A 61 0.42 -15.40 -9.01
C ALA A 61 1.45 -16.10 -9.91
N LYS A 62 2.08 -15.36 -10.84
CA LYS A 62 3.16 -15.88 -11.70
C LYS A 62 4.35 -16.38 -10.87
N HIS A 63 4.78 -15.62 -9.85
CA HIS A 63 5.90 -16.01 -9.00
C HIS A 63 5.62 -17.30 -8.22
N LEU A 64 4.38 -17.47 -7.77
CA LEU A 64 3.90 -18.65 -7.05
C LEU A 64 3.42 -19.77 -7.97
N LYS A 65 3.64 -19.64 -9.29
CA LYS A 65 3.32 -20.64 -10.33
C LYS A 65 1.83 -20.94 -10.50
N PHE A 66 0.94 -20.03 -10.09
CA PHE A 66 -0.46 -20.06 -10.52
C PHE A 66 -0.55 -19.69 -12.00
N LYS A 67 -1.28 -20.49 -12.80
CA LYS A 67 -1.33 -20.38 -14.27
C LYS A 67 -2.74 -20.08 -14.76
N GLY A 68 -2.83 -19.22 -15.77
CA GLY A 68 -4.09 -18.90 -16.45
C GLY A 68 -5.13 -18.25 -15.54
N GLU A 69 -6.37 -18.20 -16.02
CA GLU A 69 -7.50 -17.62 -15.28
C GLU A 69 -7.84 -18.41 -14.02
N LEU A 70 -7.81 -19.75 -14.10
CA LEU A 70 -8.07 -20.61 -12.95
C LEU A 70 -7.05 -20.37 -11.83
N GLY A 71 -5.76 -20.26 -12.17
CA GLY A 71 -4.73 -19.94 -11.18
C GLY A 71 -4.91 -18.55 -10.54
N LEU A 72 -5.38 -17.54 -11.30
CA LEU A 72 -5.71 -16.23 -10.73
C LEU A 72 -6.89 -16.31 -9.76
N ARG A 73 -7.93 -17.10 -10.08
CA ARG A 73 -9.06 -17.37 -9.19
C ARG A 73 -8.61 -18.03 -7.89
N GLU A 74 -7.78 -19.07 -7.98
CA GLU A 74 -7.22 -19.76 -6.82
C GLU A 74 -6.33 -18.85 -5.96
N PHE A 75 -5.46 -18.06 -6.60
CA PHE A 75 -4.63 -17.09 -5.91
C PHE A 75 -5.51 -16.07 -5.16
N ALA A 76 -6.52 -15.51 -5.82
CA ALA A 76 -7.43 -14.54 -5.22
C ALA A 76 -8.19 -15.13 -4.04
N ARG A 77 -8.74 -16.34 -4.19
CA ARG A 77 -9.44 -17.06 -3.11
C ARG A 77 -8.56 -17.27 -1.87
N LYS A 78 -7.28 -17.61 -2.09
CA LYS A 78 -6.36 -17.96 -1.01
C LYS A 78 -5.73 -16.74 -0.32
N TYR A 79 -5.33 -15.73 -1.08
CA TYR A 79 -4.43 -14.67 -0.61
C TYR A 79 -5.00 -13.26 -0.66
N VAL A 80 -6.18 -13.06 -1.25
CA VAL A 80 -6.76 -11.73 -1.44
C VAL A 80 -8.01 -11.57 -0.61
N ASN A 81 -8.13 -10.41 0.05
CA ASN A 81 -9.33 -9.98 0.74
C ASN A 81 -9.95 -8.79 -0.01
N ILE A 82 -11.28 -8.69 0.04
CA ILE A 82 -12.01 -7.53 -0.47
C ILE A 82 -12.29 -6.59 0.70
N VAL A 83 -11.68 -5.41 0.68
CA VAL A 83 -11.79 -4.41 1.75
C VAL A 83 -12.41 -3.11 1.23
N GLY A 84 -12.89 -2.26 2.14
CA GLY A 84 -13.37 -0.92 1.78
C GLY A 84 -12.21 0.07 1.73
N GLN A 85 -12.22 0.99 0.76
CA GLN A 85 -11.31 2.13 0.73
C GLN A 85 -12.03 3.44 0.45
N THR A 86 -11.35 4.54 0.76
CA THR A 86 -11.80 5.90 0.43
C THR A 86 -10.76 6.58 -0.44
N PHE A 87 -11.20 7.17 -1.56
CA PHE A 87 -10.34 7.98 -2.43
C PHE A 87 -10.95 9.36 -2.61
N TYR A 88 -10.19 10.42 -2.34
CA TYR A 88 -10.63 11.77 -2.64
C TYR A 88 -10.37 12.09 -4.11
N TRP A 89 -11.38 12.63 -4.80
CA TRP A 89 -11.22 13.03 -6.19
C TRP A 89 -11.98 14.31 -6.47
N LYS A 90 -11.33 15.22 -7.20
CA LYS A 90 -11.91 16.44 -7.75
C LYS A 90 -12.03 16.26 -9.25
N GLU A 91 -13.26 16.23 -9.74
CA GLU A 91 -13.50 16.14 -11.18
C GLU A 91 -12.95 17.37 -11.91
N PRO A 92 -12.48 17.21 -13.17
CA PRO A 92 -12.18 18.34 -14.02
C PRO A 92 -13.36 19.32 -14.06
N GLY A 93 -13.10 20.61 -13.81
CA GLY A 93 -14.13 21.65 -13.77
C GLY A 93 -15.00 21.71 -12.51
N ALA A 94 -14.89 20.75 -11.58
CA ALA A 94 -15.68 20.80 -10.34
C ALA A 94 -15.17 21.91 -9.39
N LYS A 95 -16.11 22.60 -8.73
CA LYS A 95 -15.78 23.61 -7.70
C LYS A 95 -15.08 22.98 -6.48
N ARG A 96 -15.51 21.79 -6.07
CA ARG A 96 -14.99 21.04 -4.92
C ARG A 96 -14.80 19.57 -5.24
N GLY A 97 -13.81 18.93 -4.62
CA GLY A 97 -13.67 17.48 -4.65
C GLY A 97 -14.55 16.80 -3.60
N ARG A 98 -14.60 15.47 -3.65
CA ARG A 98 -15.34 14.64 -2.70
C ARG A 98 -14.65 13.31 -2.47
N ASN A 99 -14.99 12.66 -1.36
CA ASN A 99 -14.56 11.32 -1.03
C ASN A 99 -15.46 10.29 -1.70
N TYR A 100 -14.86 9.33 -2.39
CA TYR A 100 -15.52 8.16 -2.97
C TYR A 100 -15.19 6.94 -2.13
N LYS A 101 -16.21 6.24 -1.66
CA LYS A 101 -16.07 4.97 -0.91
C LYS A 101 -16.41 3.81 -1.82
N PHE A 102 -15.51 2.83 -1.93
CA PHE A 102 -15.69 1.67 -2.81
C PHE A 102 -14.82 0.49 -2.34
N LYS A 103 -15.06 -0.69 -2.92
CA LYS A 103 -14.31 -1.90 -2.62
C LYS A 103 -12.95 -1.91 -3.34
N THR A 104 -11.97 -2.54 -2.73
CA THR A 104 -10.63 -2.77 -3.29
C THR A 104 -10.09 -4.12 -2.83
N LEU A 105 -8.90 -4.48 -3.30
CA LEU A 105 -8.21 -5.70 -2.94
C LEU A 105 -7.05 -5.40 -2.00
N ALA A 106 -6.90 -6.21 -0.97
CA ALA A 106 -5.77 -6.20 -0.06
C ALA A 106 -5.28 -7.65 0.17
N PHE A 107 -4.08 -7.80 0.74
CA PHE A 107 -3.67 -9.12 1.22
C PHE A 107 -4.63 -9.63 2.30
N LYS A 108 -4.92 -10.92 2.23
CA LYS A 108 -5.46 -11.65 3.37
C LYS A 108 -4.34 -11.86 4.39
N PHE A 109 -4.67 -11.76 5.67
CA PHE A 109 -3.80 -12.11 6.79
C PHE A 109 -4.32 -13.40 7.46
N THR A 110 -3.47 -14.07 8.23
CA THR A 110 -3.76 -15.37 8.86
C THR A 110 -3.13 -15.47 10.25
N GLY A 111 -3.58 -16.45 11.02
CA GLY A 111 -3.13 -16.66 12.40
C GLY A 111 -3.71 -15.65 13.39
N ASP A 112 -3.53 -15.94 14.68
CA ASP A 112 -4.04 -15.10 15.77
C ASP A 112 -3.30 -13.76 15.88
N ASP A 113 -2.06 -13.69 15.38
CA ASP A 113 -1.24 -12.47 15.30
C ASP A 113 -1.41 -11.70 13.99
N GLU A 114 -2.35 -12.12 13.14
CA GLU A 114 -2.68 -11.50 11.86
C GLU A 114 -1.45 -11.22 10.99
N HIS A 115 -0.66 -12.27 10.69
CA HIS A 115 0.51 -12.15 9.84
C HIS A 115 0.21 -12.46 8.37
N CYS A 116 1.06 -11.94 7.48
CA CYS A 116 0.96 -12.16 6.04
C CYS A 116 1.22 -13.64 5.72
N TYR A 117 0.42 -14.24 4.83
CA TYR A 117 0.59 -15.64 4.37
C TYR A 117 1.97 -15.98 3.82
N PHE A 118 2.79 -14.99 3.48
CA PHE A 118 4.11 -15.16 2.88
C PHE A 118 5.26 -14.93 3.88
N LEU A 119 4.96 -14.77 5.17
CA LEU A 119 5.96 -14.76 6.22
C LEU A 119 6.23 -16.20 6.66
N ASP A 120 7.47 -16.65 6.56
CA ASP A 120 7.86 -17.97 7.06
C ASP A 120 8.21 -17.96 8.56
N ASP A 121 8.45 -19.16 9.09
CA ASP A 121 8.79 -19.37 10.51
C ASP A 121 10.12 -18.72 10.92
N ASN A 122 10.98 -18.38 9.95
CA ASN A 122 12.24 -17.66 10.17
C ASN A 122 12.07 -16.13 10.09
N ASN A 123 10.84 -15.62 10.03
CA ASN A 123 10.48 -14.21 9.83
C ASN A 123 10.93 -13.64 8.48
N LEU A 124 11.08 -14.46 7.45
CA LEU A 124 11.47 -14.04 6.11
C LEU A 124 10.26 -13.99 5.18
N CYS A 125 10.23 -12.97 4.33
CA CYS A 125 9.20 -12.84 3.29
C CYS A 125 9.55 -13.77 2.11
N THR A 126 8.79 -14.84 1.95
CA THR A 126 9.00 -15.86 0.90
C THR A 126 8.80 -15.32 -0.51
N VAL A 127 8.01 -14.25 -0.67
CA VAL A 127 7.76 -13.57 -1.96
C VAL A 127 8.51 -12.26 -2.09
N HIS A 128 9.58 -12.02 -1.33
CA HIS A 128 10.24 -10.70 -1.27
C HIS A 128 10.60 -10.16 -2.67
N LYS A 129 11.04 -11.00 -3.60
CA LYS A 129 11.36 -10.60 -4.99
C LYS A 129 10.13 -10.18 -5.81
N ALA A 130 8.95 -10.73 -5.51
CA ALA A 130 7.69 -10.48 -6.22
C ALA A 130 6.72 -9.54 -5.47
N ARG A 131 7.08 -9.11 -4.25
CA ARG A 131 6.25 -8.33 -3.32
C ARG A 131 5.47 -7.18 -3.99
N PRO A 132 4.26 -6.84 -3.50
CA PRO A 132 3.39 -5.83 -4.12
C PRO A 132 4.05 -4.44 -4.14
N PHE A 133 3.52 -3.53 -4.93
CA PHE A 133 4.04 -2.18 -5.03
C PHE A 133 4.15 -1.50 -3.66
N GLN A 134 3.12 -1.57 -2.81
CA GLN A 134 3.14 -0.96 -1.48
C GLN A 134 4.32 -1.48 -0.63
N CYS A 135 4.56 -2.81 -0.59
CA CYS A 135 5.72 -3.37 0.12
C CYS A 135 7.08 -2.97 -0.49
N ARG A 136 7.16 -2.70 -1.80
CA ARG A 136 8.40 -2.21 -2.45
C ARG A 136 8.63 -0.72 -2.21
N CYS A 137 7.54 0.04 -2.13
CA CYS A 137 7.55 1.49 -2.01
C CYS A 137 8.02 1.92 -0.61
N PHE A 138 7.81 1.09 0.42
CA PHE A 138 8.23 1.39 1.79
C PHE A 138 9.72 1.78 1.87
N PRO A 139 10.09 2.90 2.55
CA PRO A 139 9.25 3.78 3.35
C PRO A 139 8.76 5.04 2.59
N TRP A 140 8.76 5.04 1.27
CA TRP A 140 8.45 6.20 0.43
C TRP A 140 6.97 6.32 0.05
N TRP A 141 6.08 5.76 0.87
CA TRP A 141 4.64 6.01 0.75
C TRP A 141 4.37 7.49 0.90
N ARG A 142 3.38 7.99 0.17
CA ARG A 142 2.97 9.38 0.18
C ARG A 142 2.67 9.89 1.58
N MET A 143 1.99 9.09 2.41
CA MET A 143 1.70 9.44 3.81
C MET A 143 2.96 9.57 4.68
N MET A 144 4.07 8.92 4.31
CA MET A 144 5.31 8.91 5.07
C MET A 144 6.32 9.93 4.58
N VAL A 145 6.17 10.42 3.34
CA VAL A 145 7.09 11.42 2.79
C VAL A 145 6.54 12.84 2.83
N ASN A 146 5.23 12.99 2.98
CA ASN A 146 4.56 14.29 2.92
C ASN A 146 4.85 15.20 4.13
N SER A 147 4.87 16.51 3.93
CA SER A 147 5.32 17.52 4.89
C SER A 147 4.50 17.65 6.18
N SER A 148 3.21 17.28 6.19
CA SER A 148 2.34 17.44 7.36
C SER A 148 2.60 16.44 8.49
N SER A 149 2.91 15.20 8.12
CA SER A 149 2.95 14.06 9.05
C SER A 149 4.03 13.02 8.73
N GLY A 150 4.71 13.14 7.59
CA GLY A 150 5.61 12.13 7.06
C GLY A 150 6.76 11.75 8.00
N TRP A 151 7.50 12.75 8.50
CA TRP A 151 8.62 12.49 9.41
C TRP A 151 8.19 11.84 10.73
N LYS A 152 7.03 12.24 11.27
CA LYS A 152 6.46 11.62 12.48
C LYS A 152 6.09 10.16 12.23
N ASN A 153 5.49 9.87 11.08
CA ASN A 153 5.18 8.49 10.67
C ASN A 153 6.47 7.68 10.54
N LEU A 154 7.51 8.19 9.88
CA LEU A 154 8.79 7.51 9.75
C LEU A 154 9.41 7.17 11.12
N ILE A 155 9.41 8.13 12.06
CA ILE A 155 9.86 7.90 13.44
C ILE A 155 9.04 6.80 14.10
N ASP A 156 7.71 6.82 13.98
CA ASP A 156 6.85 5.82 14.61
C ASP A 156 7.12 4.41 14.09
N TYR A 157 7.21 4.25 12.77
CA TYR A 157 7.54 2.97 12.13
C TYR A 157 8.96 2.50 12.45
N SER A 158 9.90 3.41 12.74
CA SER A 158 11.26 3.03 13.15
C SER A 158 11.30 2.24 14.47
N LYS A 159 10.29 2.37 15.33
CA LYS A 159 10.22 1.59 16.58
C LYS A 159 10.24 0.08 16.32
N LYS A 160 9.63 -0.36 15.22
CA LYS A 160 9.54 -1.77 14.82
C LYS A 160 10.48 -2.14 13.69
N CYS A 161 10.80 -1.21 12.78
CA CYS A 161 11.61 -1.48 11.61
C CYS A 161 13.12 -1.19 11.83
N PRO A 162 14.01 -2.20 11.89
CA PRO A 162 15.46 -1.97 12.01
C PRO A 162 16.04 -1.17 10.83
N GLY A 163 15.51 -1.33 9.61
CA GLY A 163 15.96 -0.56 8.45
C GLY A 163 15.66 0.93 8.56
N LEU A 164 14.54 1.30 9.21
CA LEU A 164 14.25 2.70 9.53
C LEU A 164 15.05 3.21 10.72
N ARG A 165 15.37 2.37 11.72
CA ARG A 165 16.31 2.79 12.79
C ARG A 165 17.68 3.13 12.22
N ASP A 166 18.19 2.30 11.32
CA ASP A 166 19.43 2.57 10.58
C ASP A 166 19.34 3.88 9.78
N SER A 167 18.20 4.10 9.10
CA SER A 167 17.92 5.34 8.38
C SER A 167 18.02 6.58 9.28
N LEU A 168 17.52 6.54 10.52
CA LEU A 168 17.64 7.66 11.46
C LEU A 168 19.09 8.01 11.80
N SER A 169 20.01 7.05 11.69
CA SER A 169 21.46 7.25 11.83
C SER A 169 22.19 7.36 10.49
N ASN A 170 21.48 7.70 9.40
CA ASN A 170 21.98 7.86 8.04
C ASN A 170 22.73 6.64 7.49
N LYS A 171 22.23 5.43 7.79
CA LYS A 171 22.76 4.16 7.29
C LYS A 171 21.80 3.51 6.30
N GLY A 172 22.37 2.92 5.25
CA GLY A 172 21.65 2.19 4.21
C GLY A 172 21.94 2.71 2.82
N THR A 173 21.09 2.35 1.86
CA THR A 173 21.17 2.85 0.48
C THR A 173 20.62 4.26 0.41
N PHE A 174 21.40 5.21 -0.10
CA PHE A 174 20.96 6.58 -0.28
C PHE A 174 19.88 6.69 -1.37
N TYR A 175 18.78 7.38 -1.06
CA TYR A 175 17.76 7.79 -2.01
C TYR A 175 17.75 9.32 -2.12
N SER A 176 17.97 9.84 -3.32
CA SER A 176 17.85 11.28 -3.58
C SER A 176 16.40 11.75 -3.46
N ARG A 177 16.23 13.07 -3.29
CA ARG A 177 14.93 13.75 -3.37
C ARG A 177 14.08 13.26 -4.54
N ASP A 178 14.66 13.21 -5.73
CA ASP A 178 13.95 12.82 -6.95
C ASP A 178 13.54 11.34 -6.94
N GLN A 179 14.37 10.47 -6.36
CA GLN A 179 14.03 9.06 -6.21
C GLN A 179 12.88 8.87 -5.22
N ILE A 180 12.89 9.58 -4.09
CA ILE A 180 11.80 9.54 -3.09
C ILE A 180 10.49 10.04 -3.74
N LEU A 181 10.53 11.20 -4.42
CA LEU A 181 9.38 11.75 -5.14
C LEU A 181 8.88 10.81 -6.23
N LYS A 182 9.78 10.13 -6.96
CA LYS A 182 9.42 9.17 -8.00
C LYS A 182 8.61 8.00 -7.43
N TRP A 183 8.97 7.48 -6.25
CA TRP A 183 8.20 6.43 -5.58
C TRP A 183 6.81 6.92 -5.16
N ALA A 184 6.73 8.04 -4.45
CA ALA A 184 5.46 8.58 -3.96
C ALA A 184 4.52 9.01 -5.10
N LYS A 185 5.05 9.60 -6.19
CA LYS A 185 4.27 9.92 -7.40
C LYS A 185 3.77 8.67 -8.11
N ARG A 186 4.54 7.58 -8.09
CA ARG A 186 4.13 6.30 -8.69
C ARG A 186 3.00 5.65 -7.91
N GLU A 187 3.01 5.73 -6.58
CA GLU A 187 1.90 5.30 -5.73
C GLU A 187 0.60 6.00 -6.11
N TYR A 188 0.60 7.34 -6.11
CA TYR A 188 -0.58 8.13 -6.49
C TYR A 188 -1.05 7.83 -7.92
N LYS A 189 -0.13 7.60 -8.87
CA LYS A 189 -0.48 7.23 -10.24
C LYS A 189 -1.26 5.91 -10.27
N ILE A 190 -0.81 4.90 -9.54
CA ILE A 190 -1.48 3.59 -9.47
C ILE A 190 -2.88 3.75 -8.85
N GLU A 191 -2.98 4.42 -7.70
CA GLU A 191 -4.25 4.68 -7.02
C GLU A 191 -5.24 5.46 -7.90
N LYS A 192 -4.76 6.51 -8.57
CA LYS A 192 -5.57 7.32 -9.49
C LYS A 192 -6.05 6.49 -10.68
N THR A 193 -5.16 5.72 -11.32
CA THR A 193 -5.55 4.86 -12.44
C THR A 193 -6.59 3.84 -12.00
N TYR A 194 -6.40 3.20 -10.86
CA TYR A 194 -7.37 2.27 -10.30
C TYR A 194 -8.72 2.93 -9.98
N PHE A 195 -8.71 4.12 -9.36
CA PHE A 195 -9.93 4.87 -9.10
C PHE A 195 -10.71 5.17 -10.37
N LEU A 196 -10.03 5.61 -11.44
CA LEU A 196 -10.68 5.90 -12.73
C LEU A 196 -11.23 4.63 -13.39
N GLU A 197 -10.53 3.50 -13.28
CA GLU A 197 -11.00 2.19 -13.74
C GLU A 197 -12.25 1.75 -12.97
N MET A 198 -12.25 1.87 -11.64
CA MET A 198 -13.41 1.58 -10.80
C MET A 198 -14.59 2.49 -11.14
N LYS A 199 -14.35 3.80 -11.30
CA LYS A 199 -15.39 4.76 -11.67
C LYS A 199 -16.01 4.44 -13.03
N LYS A 200 -15.22 4.04 -14.04
CA LYS A 200 -15.71 3.60 -15.36
C LYS A 200 -16.63 2.37 -15.26
N ASN A 201 -16.40 1.52 -14.25
CA ASN A 201 -17.17 0.30 -14.00
C ASN A 201 -18.21 0.47 -12.88
N ASN A 202 -18.69 1.70 -12.64
CA ASN A 202 -19.69 2.03 -11.62
C ASN A 202 -19.34 1.50 -10.22
N PHE A 203 -18.05 1.46 -9.89
CA PHE A 203 -17.48 0.91 -8.67
C PHE A 203 -17.80 -0.58 -8.42
N ASN A 204 -18.15 -1.33 -9.45
CA ASN A 204 -18.31 -2.79 -9.37
C ASN A 204 -16.95 -3.49 -9.47
N ILE A 205 -16.44 -3.97 -8.34
CA ILE A 205 -15.14 -4.64 -8.26
C ILE A 205 -15.09 -5.93 -9.09
N TYR A 206 -16.21 -6.64 -9.25
CA TYR A 206 -16.27 -7.88 -10.02
C TYR A 206 -16.22 -7.65 -11.54
N SER A 207 -16.58 -6.43 -12.00
CA SER A 207 -16.36 -6.02 -13.39
C SER A 207 -14.92 -5.66 -13.67
N VAL A 208 -14.17 -5.22 -12.66
CA VAL A 208 -12.74 -4.93 -12.79
C VAL A 208 -11.91 -6.21 -12.65
N TYR A 209 -12.23 -7.06 -11.68
CA TYR A 209 -11.49 -8.29 -11.41
C TYR A 209 -12.37 -9.53 -11.63
N GLU A 210 -12.46 -9.98 -12.88
CA GLU A 210 -13.31 -11.11 -13.30
C GLU A 210 -12.92 -12.46 -12.66
N PHE A 211 -11.68 -12.57 -12.16
CA PHE A 211 -11.18 -13.74 -11.44
C PHE A 211 -11.60 -13.77 -9.96
N LEU A 212 -12.27 -12.74 -9.43
CA LEU A 212 -12.76 -12.80 -8.06
C LEU A 212 -13.91 -13.83 -7.97
N PRO A 213 -13.93 -14.66 -6.92
CA PRO A 213 -15.05 -15.56 -6.69
C PRO A 213 -16.33 -14.73 -6.50
N LYS A 214 -17.37 -15.05 -7.27
CA LYS A 214 -18.70 -14.45 -7.07
C LYS A 214 -19.30 -15.01 -5.77
N ASN A 215 -20.28 -14.30 -5.20
CA ASN A 215 -20.81 -14.59 -3.85
C ASN A 215 -21.34 -16.03 -3.63
N GLU A 216 -21.42 -16.86 -4.65
CA GLU A 216 -21.91 -18.25 -4.61
C GLU A 216 -20.80 -19.30 -4.34
N GLU A 217 -19.52 -18.92 -4.35
CA GLU A 217 -18.38 -19.87 -4.17
C GLU A 217 -17.74 -19.79 -2.77
N LYS A 218 -18.52 -19.39 -1.75
CA LYS A 218 -18.12 -19.47 -0.34
C LYS A 218 -18.83 -20.65 0.32
N SER A 219 -18.51 -21.87 -0.14
CA SER A 219 -18.81 -23.11 0.57
C SER A 219 -17.52 -23.79 1.03
#